data_AF-A0A837HW24-F1
#
_entry.id   AF-A0A837HW24-F1
#
_cell.length_a   1.000
_cell.length_b   1.000
_cell.length_c   1.000
_cell.angle_alpha   90.00
_cell.angle_beta   90.00
_cell.angle_gamma   90.00
#
_symmetry.space_group_name_H-M   'P 1'
#
loop_
_entity.id
_entity.type
_entity.pdbx_description
1 polymer ?
#
loop_
_entity_poly.entity_id
_entity_poly.type
_entity_poly.pdbx_seq_one_letter_code
_entity_poly.pdbx_strand_id
1 'polypeptide(L)'
;MTRTILAVLIFSVAFGFVEAAVVVYLRHLLGIGFTPPHIDRSEILFLTPGIAFLEPQTAVKIIQDTTLLNIERLREAATLVILASIAAIVGRKLTDKIAFFFLAFGIWDIFYYVFLKLTIGWPKSVGDLDIFFLLPTPWVGPVLVPIIISSFLIIGALAYLIRRNKSSY
;
A
#
# COMPACT_ATOMS: atom_id res chain seq x y z
N MET A 1 3.00 -22.15 -13.27
CA MET A 1 3.38 -21.15 -12.25
C MET A 1 3.82 -19.82 -12.87
N THR A 2 4.76 -19.81 -13.81
CA THR A 2 5.30 -18.56 -14.41
C THR A 2 4.22 -17.66 -15.03
N ARG A 3 3.28 -18.22 -15.80
CA ARG A 3 2.16 -17.44 -16.37
C ARG A 3 1.29 -16.79 -15.29
N THR A 4 1.06 -17.47 -14.18
CA THR A 4 0.28 -16.96 -13.04
C THR A 4 1.01 -15.83 -12.33
N ILE A 5 2.32 -15.99 -12.07
CA ILE A 5 3.16 -14.93 -11.49
C ILE A 5 3.13 -13.68 -12.38
N LEU A 6 3.28 -13.86 -13.70
CA LEU A 6 3.21 -12.75 -14.65
C LEU A 6 1.84 -12.07 -14.66
N ALA A 7 0.75 -12.83 -14.61
CA ALA A 7 -0.60 -12.28 -14.53
C ALA A 7 -0.81 -11.47 -13.24
N VAL A 8 -0.35 -11.98 -12.09
CA VAL A 8 -0.41 -11.27 -10.80
C VAL A 8 0.43 -9.99 -10.84
N LEU A 9 1.62 -10.04 -11.44
CA LEU A 9 2.47 -8.86 -11.61
C LEU A 9 1.76 -7.79 -12.44
N ILE A 10 1.23 -8.15 -13.61
CA ILE A 10 0.52 -7.21 -14.49
C ILE A 10 -0.70 -6.63 -13.77
N PHE A 11 -1.48 -7.47 -13.08
CA PHE A 11 -2.62 -7.06 -12.28
C PHE A 11 -2.22 -6.04 -11.20
N SER A 12 -1.21 -6.35 -10.39
CA SER A 12 -0.76 -5.49 -9.29
C SER A 12 -0.21 -4.15 -9.77
N VAL A 13 0.54 -4.14 -10.88
CA VAL A 13 1.01 -2.90 -11.50
C VAL A 13 -0.17 -2.07 -11.99
N ALA A 14 -1.10 -2.65 -12.75
CA ALA A 14 -2.26 -1.92 -13.25
C ALA A 14 -3.14 -1.38 -12.10
N PHE A 15 -3.35 -2.19 -11.06
CA PHE A 15 -4.13 -1.79 -9.89
C PHE A 15 -3.42 -0.72 -9.07
N GLY A 16 -2.09 -0.75 -8.98
CA GLY A 16 -1.30 0.31 -8.34
C GLY A 16 -1.50 1.66 -9.02
N PHE A 17 -1.68 1.69 -10.35
CA PHE A 17 -2.01 2.91 -11.08
C PHE A 17 -3.42 3.42 -10.75
N VAL A 18 -4.41 2.54 -10.69
CA VAL A 18 -5.79 2.92 -10.31
C VAL A 18 -5.80 3.59 -8.94
N GLU A 19 -5.08 3.01 -7.98
CA GLU A 19 -5.00 3.50 -6.62
C GLU A 19 -4.26 4.85 -6.55
N ALA A 20 -3.15 4.99 -7.27
CA ALA A 20 -2.45 6.26 -7.40
C ALA A 20 -3.35 7.34 -8.03
N ALA A 21 -4.11 7.01 -9.07
CA ALA A 21 -5.02 7.95 -9.72
C ALA A 21 -6.13 8.43 -8.78
N VAL A 22 -6.73 7.52 -7.99
CA VAL A 22 -7.74 7.88 -6.99
C VAL A 22 -7.15 8.81 -5.94
N VAL A 23 -5.94 8.53 -5.44
CA VAL A 23 -5.26 9.41 -4.46
C VAL A 23 -4.95 10.79 -5.05
N VAL A 24 -4.54 10.86 -6.31
CA VAL A 24 -4.33 12.14 -7.01
C VAL A 24 -5.62 12.94 -7.08
N TYR A 25 -6.74 12.31 -7.48
CA TYR A 25 -8.03 12.97 -7.54
C TYR A 25 -8.53 13.42 -6.16
N LEU A 26 -8.41 12.58 -5.14
CA LEU A 26 -8.82 12.92 -3.77
C LEU A 26 -8.04 14.12 -3.24
N ARG A 27 -6.70 14.11 -3.39
CA ARG A 27 -5.85 15.23 -2.94
C ARG A 27 -6.19 16.52 -3.69
N HIS A 28 -6.45 16.43 -5.00
CA HIS A 28 -6.88 17.58 -5.79
C HIS A 28 -8.24 18.14 -5.34
N LEU A 29 -9.23 17.27 -5.13
CA LEU A 29 -10.58 17.66 -4.70
C LEU A 29 -10.60 18.26 -3.29
N LEU A 30 -9.75 17.76 -2.40
CA LEU A 30 -9.64 18.25 -1.03
C LEU A 30 -8.83 19.55 -0.89
N GLY A 31 -8.18 20.01 -1.96
CA GLY A 31 -7.25 21.14 -1.88
C GLY A 31 -6.05 20.89 -0.96
N ILE A 32 -5.83 19.64 -0.56
CA ILE A 32 -4.71 19.25 0.30
C ILE A 32 -3.49 19.14 -0.61
N GLY A 33 -2.58 20.12 -0.50
CA GLY A 33 -1.25 20.00 -1.11
C GLY A 33 -0.50 18.78 -0.56
N PHE A 34 0.56 18.35 -1.25
CA PHE A 34 1.47 17.29 -0.77
C PHE A 34 2.36 17.76 0.39
N THR A 35 1.84 18.66 1.23
CA THR A 35 2.49 19.10 2.46
C THR A 35 2.38 17.97 3.48
N PRO A 36 3.50 17.52 4.07
CA PRO A 36 3.46 16.54 5.14
C PRO A 36 2.51 17.00 6.24
N PRO A 37 1.70 16.10 6.82
CA PRO A 37 0.93 16.45 8.00
C PRO A 37 1.88 17.00 9.07
N HIS A 38 1.54 18.14 9.67
CA HIS A 38 2.21 18.58 10.90
C HIS A 38 1.77 17.62 11.99
N ILE A 39 2.66 16.72 12.39
CA ILE A 39 2.41 15.74 13.44
C ILE A 39 2.87 16.35 14.76
N ASP A 40 1.92 16.71 15.61
CA ASP A 40 2.23 17.07 16.99
C ASP A 40 2.57 15.81 17.78
N ARG A 41 3.56 15.89 18.68
CA ARG A 41 4.00 14.74 19.49
C ARG A 41 2.88 14.16 20.35
N SER A 42 1.85 14.95 20.67
CA SER A 42 0.68 14.52 21.42
C SER A 42 -0.27 13.61 20.63
N GLU A 43 -0.14 13.55 19.30
CA GLU A 43 -1.02 12.77 18.42
C GLU A 43 -0.50 11.36 18.15
N ILE A 44 0.69 11.03 18.66
CA ILE A 44 1.35 9.74 18.44
C ILE A 44 0.86 8.75 19.51
N LEU A 45 0.09 7.75 19.09
CA LEU A 45 -0.31 6.63 19.93
C LEU A 45 0.86 5.69 20.22
N PHE A 46 1.63 5.36 19.18
CA PHE A 46 2.72 4.41 19.27
C PHE A 46 3.79 4.71 18.22
N LEU A 47 5.05 4.54 18.58
CA LEU A 47 6.19 4.77 17.68
C LEU A 47 7.01 3.48 17.58
N THR A 48 7.19 3.03 16.34
CA THR A 48 8.17 2.00 15.98
C THR A 48 9.30 2.64 15.18
N PRO A 49 10.45 1.96 15.01
CA PRO A 49 11.53 2.48 14.16
C PRO A 49 11.02 2.79 12.74
N GLY A 50 10.79 4.08 12.45
CA GLY A 50 10.33 4.57 11.15
C GLY A 50 8.81 4.66 10.93
N ILE A 51 7.96 4.22 11.87
CA ILE A 51 6.49 4.34 11.72
C ILE A 51 5.88 4.93 12.98
N ALA A 52 5.14 6.03 12.80
CA ALA A 52 4.29 6.64 13.82
C ALA A 52 2.83 6.22 13.59
N PHE A 53 2.22 5.63 14.61
CA PHE A 53 0.80 5.34 14.66
C PHE A 53 0.11 6.52 15.32
N LEU A 54 -0.82 7.15 14.61
CA LEU A 54 -1.50 8.36 15.09
C LEU A 54 -2.87 8.05 15.67
N GLU A 55 -3.38 8.96 16.49
CA GLU A 55 -4.77 8.89 16.97
C GLU A 55 -5.78 8.92 15.81
N PRO A 56 -6.90 8.17 15.91
CA PRO A 56 -7.93 8.15 14.86
C PRO A 56 -8.51 9.54 14.53
N GLN A 57 -8.54 10.45 15.51
CA GLN A 57 -8.98 11.83 15.32
C GLN A 57 -8.03 12.67 14.46
N THR A 58 -6.74 12.33 14.37
CA THR A 58 -5.80 13.05 13.50
C THR A 58 -6.13 12.89 12.03
N ALA A 59 -6.74 11.76 11.64
CA ALA A 59 -7.24 11.56 10.27
C ALA A 59 -8.34 12.58 9.89
N VAL A 60 -9.14 13.01 10.86
CA VAL A 60 -10.20 14.03 10.67
C VAL A 60 -9.62 15.43 10.50
N LYS A 61 -8.44 15.70 11.07
CA LYS A 61 -7.73 16.97 10.83
C LYS A 61 -7.19 17.05 9.39
N ILE A 62 -6.86 15.89 8.81
CA ILE A 62 -6.32 15.77 7.45
C ILE A 62 -7.47 15.84 6.43
N ILE A 63 -8.55 15.11 6.67
CA ILE A 63 -9.77 15.13 5.85
C ILE A 63 -10.91 15.71 6.68
N GLN A 64 -11.17 17.01 6.51
CA GLN A 64 -12.18 17.75 7.26
C GLN A 64 -13.61 17.21 7.06
N ASP A 65 -13.86 16.55 5.92
CA ASP A 65 -15.12 15.87 5.63
C ASP A 65 -15.11 14.42 6.15
N THR A 66 -15.88 14.18 7.20
CA THR A 66 -16.03 12.86 7.84
C THR A 66 -16.63 11.81 6.89
N THR A 67 -17.44 12.22 5.93
CA THR A 67 -18.01 11.32 4.91
C THR A 67 -16.91 10.83 4.00
N LEU A 68 -16.07 11.74 3.49
CA LEU A 68 -14.97 11.39 2.60
C LEU A 68 -13.91 10.55 3.31
N LEU A 69 -13.61 10.85 4.58
CA LEU A 69 -12.70 10.04 5.38
C LEU A 69 -13.18 8.59 5.53
N ASN A 70 -14.49 8.38 5.75
CA ASN A 70 -15.04 7.04 5.84
C ASN A 70 -15.03 6.31 4.49
N ILE A 71 -15.26 7.02 3.39
CA ILE A 71 -15.10 6.47 2.04
C ILE A 71 -13.65 6.03 1.81
N GLU A 72 -12.67 6.83 2.23
CA GLU A 72 -11.26 6.50 2.06
C GLU A 72 -10.86 5.26 2.87
N ARG A 73 -11.31 5.18 4.12
CA ARG A 73 -11.14 3.96 4.94
C ARG A 73 -11.78 2.74 4.29
N LEU A 74 -12.98 2.87 3.75
CA LEU A 74 -13.66 1.76 3.07
C LEU A 74 -12.95 1.36 1.78
N ARG A 75 -12.41 2.33 1.05
CA ARG A 75 -11.62 2.11 -0.17
C ARG A 75 -10.35 1.33 0.16
N GLU A 76 -9.58 1.73 1.17
CA GLU A 76 -8.40 0.99 1.62
C GLU A 76 -8.72 -0.44 2.06
N ALA A 77 -9.83 -0.64 2.79
CA ALA A 77 -10.31 -1.97 3.14
C ALA A 77 -10.64 -2.79 1.87
N ALA A 78 -11.29 -2.16 0.88
CA ALA A 78 -11.61 -2.80 -0.40
C ALA A 78 -10.33 -3.18 -1.17
N THR A 79 -9.30 -2.34 -1.18
CA THR A 79 -7.98 -2.64 -1.77
C THR A 79 -7.39 -3.92 -1.17
N LEU A 80 -7.40 -4.06 0.16
CA LEU A 80 -6.93 -5.27 0.83
C LEU A 80 -7.77 -6.50 0.46
N VAL A 81 -9.09 -6.35 0.37
CA VAL A 81 -9.99 -7.44 -0.04
C VAL A 81 -9.75 -7.86 -1.49
N ILE A 82 -9.52 -6.91 -2.41
CA ILE A 82 -9.22 -7.18 -3.82
C ILE A 82 -7.90 -7.97 -3.93
N LEU A 83 -6.85 -7.53 -3.24
CA LEU A 83 -5.54 -8.20 -3.22
C LEU A 83 -5.64 -9.61 -2.60
N ALA A 84 -6.39 -9.76 -1.50
CA ALA A 84 -6.65 -11.06 -0.89
C ALA A 84 -7.46 -11.98 -1.81
N SER A 85 -8.41 -11.42 -2.56
CA SER A 85 -9.26 -12.17 -3.48
C SER A 85 -8.47 -12.72 -4.67
N ILE A 86 -7.63 -11.90 -5.32
CA ILE A 86 -6.79 -12.41 -6.42
C ILE A 86 -5.86 -13.52 -5.92
N ALA A 87 -5.27 -13.34 -4.74
CA ALA A 87 -4.40 -14.32 -4.11
C ALA A 87 -5.13 -15.63 -3.77
N ALA A 88 -6.37 -15.55 -3.28
CA ALA A 88 -7.23 -16.69 -2.99
C ALA A 88 -7.63 -17.47 -4.26
N ILE A 89 -7.84 -16.77 -5.38
CA ILE A 89 -8.18 -17.36 -6.67
C ILE A 89 -6.97 -18.10 -7.28
N VAL A 90 -5.78 -17.51 -7.23
CA VAL A 90 -4.59 -18.11 -7.87
C VAL A 90 -3.89 -19.17 -7.01
N GLY A 91 -3.98 -19.04 -5.68
CA GLY A 91 -3.29 -19.91 -4.73
C GLY A 91 -4.03 -21.23 -4.49
N ARG A 92 -3.31 -22.36 -4.60
CA ARG A 92 -3.90 -23.70 -4.37
C ARG A 92 -3.97 -24.04 -2.89
N LYS A 93 -2.89 -23.78 -2.14
CA LYS A 93 -2.82 -23.98 -0.69
C LYS A 93 -2.82 -22.64 0.05
N LEU A 94 -3.12 -22.64 1.34
CA LEU A 94 -3.08 -21.43 2.17
C LEU A 94 -1.72 -20.71 2.07
N THR A 95 -0.62 -21.45 2.05
CA THR A 95 0.74 -20.89 1.89
C THR A 95 0.96 -20.25 0.52
N ASP A 96 0.41 -20.84 -0.55
CA ASP A 96 0.47 -20.25 -1.89
C ASP A 96 -0.36 -18.96 -1.93
N LYS A 97 -1.55 -18.97 -1.31
CA LYS A 97 -2.42 -17.79 -1.21
C LYS A 97 -1.72 -16.65 -0.46
N ILE A 98 -1.08 -16.94 0.68
CA ILE A 98 -0.30 -15.94 1.43
C ILE A 98 0.87 -15.42 0.59
N ALA A 99 1.60 -16.28 -0.11
CA ALA A 99 2.70 -15.86 -0.96
C ALA A 99 2.23 -14.98 -2.13
N PHE A 100 1.14 -15.35 -2.80
CA PHE A 100 0.56 -14.53 -3.87
C PHE A 100 -0.02 -13.21 -3.34
N PHE A 101 -0.57 -13.18 -2.13
CA PHE A 101 -0.99 -11.95 -1.48
C PHE A 101 0.19 -11.01 -1.25
N PHE A 102 1.28 -11.49 -0.64
CA PHE A 102 2.48 -10.67 -0.42
C PHE A 102 3.15 -10.22 -1.70
N LEU A 103 3.17 -11.07 -2.73
CA LEU A 103 3.64 -10.68 -4.05
C LEU A 103 2.78 -9.55 -4.62
N ALA A 104 1.45 -9.71 -4.59
CA ALA A 104 0.52 -8.76 -5.17
C ALA A 104 0.55 -7.42 -4.41
N PHE A 105 0.54 -7.48 -3.08
CA PHE A 105 0.59 -6.35 -2.16
C PHE A 105 1.89 -5.56 -2.33
N GLY A 106 3.05 -6.23 -2.30
CA GLY A 106 4.33 -5.53 -2.42
C GLY A 106 4.53 -4.87 -3.78
N ILE A 107 4.11 -5.53 -4.87
CA ILE A 107 4.19 -4.92 -6.21
C ILE A 107 3.25 -3.72 -6.31
N TRP A 108 2.01 -3.87 -5.86
CA TRP A 108 1.02 -2.80 -5.84
C TRP A 108 1.53 -1.56 -5.09
N ASP A 109 2.08 -1.76 -3.90
CA ASP A 109 2.58 -0.71 -3.01
C ASP A 109 3.77 0.06 -3.60
N ILE A 110 4.76 -0.65 -4.17
CA ILE A 110 5.90 0.01 -4.83
C ILE A 110 5.42 0.80 -6.06
N PHE A 111 4.57 0.18 -6.89
CA PHE A 111 4.13 0.83 -8.13
C PHE A 111 3.19 2.01 -7.87
N TYR A 112 2.43 2.02 -6.78
CA TYR A 112 1.72 3.20 -6.31
C TYR A 112 2.66 4.41 -6.21
N TYR A 113 3.80 4.28 -5.54
CA TYR A 113 4.80 5.37 -5.47
C TYR A 113 5.42 5.71 -6.81
N VAL A 114 5.68 4.72 -7.67
CA VAL A 114 6.20 4.96 -9.03
C VAL A 114 5.22 5.81 -9.83
N PHE A 115 3.92 5.49 -9.79
CA PHE A 115 2.92 6.25 -10.54
C PHE A 115 2.69 7.64 -9.97
N LEU A 116 2.71 7.82 -8.65
CA LEU A 116 2.71 9.15 -8.06
C LEU A 116 3.94 9.95 -8.54
N LYS A 117 5.11 9.32 -8.59
CA LYS A 117 6.33 10.00 -9.05
C LYS A 117 6.21 10.47 -10.50
N LEU A 118 5.63 9.64 -11.35
CA LEU A 118 5.45 9.93 -12.77
C LEU A 118 4.35 10.96 -13.06
N THR A 119 3.27 10.96 -12.28
CA THR A 119 2.09 11.81 -12.55
C THR A 119 2.22 13.20 -11.93
N ILE A 120 2.74 13.28 -10.70
CA ILE A 120 2.73 14.51 -9.89
C ILE A 120 4.12 14.85 -9.30
N GLY A 121 5.15 14.04 -9.59
CA GLY A 121 6.52 14.30 -9.14
C GLY A 121 6.82 13.94 -7.68
N TRP A 122 5.83 13.42 -6.93
CA TRP A 122 5.95 12.99 -5.54
C TRP A 122 6.12 11.47 -5.43
N PRO A 123 6.97 10.92 -4.54
CA PRO A 123 7.79 11.62 -3.55
C PRO A 123 9.02 12.29 -4.17
N LYS A 124 9.48 13.41 -3.63
CA LYS A 124 10.72 14.08 -4.03
C LYS A 124 11.95 13.31 -3.55
N SER A 125 11.86 12.73 -2.36
CA SER A 125 12.88 11.89 -1.73
C SER A 125 12.24 10.68 -1.04
N VAL A 126 13.00 9.60 -0.88
CA VAL A 126 12.56 8.42 -0.09
C VAL A 126 12.34 8.74 1.39
N GLY A 127 12.86 9.88 1.87
CA GLY A 127 12.63 10.38 3.22
C GLY A 127 11.35 11.20 3.39
N ASP A 128 10.61 11.48 2.32
CA ASP A 128 9.36 12.23 2.42
C ASP A 128 8.33 11.43 3.23
N LEU A 129 7.59 12.12 4.10
CA LEU A 129 6.56 11.49 4.90
C LEU A 129 5.33 11.18 4.06
N ASP A 130 4.76 10.01 4.29
CA ASP A 130 3.52 9.53 3.68
C ASP A 130 2.61 8.88 4.72
N ILE A 131 1.33 8.82 4.38
CA ILE A 131 0.32 8.09 5.14
C ILE A 131 0.12 6.75 4.43
N PHE A 132 0.61 5.67 5.04
CA PHE A 132 0.62 4.36 4.42
C PHE A 132 -0.79 3.75 4.35
N PHE A 133 -1.52 3.84 5.46
CA PHE A 133 -2.89 3.36 5.62
C PHE A 133 -3.59 4.17 6.72
N LEU A 134 -4.91 4.29 6.63
CA LEU A 134 -5.80 4.85 7.65
C LEU A 134 -6.40 3.78 8.58
N LEU A 135 -6.25 2.50 8.25
CA LEU A 135 -6.80 1.37 8.99
C LEU A 135 -5.73 0.61 9.81
N PRO A 136 -6.06 0.10 11.02
CA PRO A 136 -7.21 0.48 11.85
C PRO A 136 -7.07 1.89 12.44
N THR A 137 -5.85 2.41 12.47
CA THR A 137 -5.47 3.79 12.79
C THR A 137 -4.61 4.33 11.65
N PRO A 138 -4.30 5.65 11.59
CA PRO A 138 -3.38 6.19 10.58
C PRO A 138 -1.92 5.85 10.86
N TRP A 139 -1.22 5.37 9.83
CA TRP A 139 0.20 4.99 9.88
C TRP A 139 0.97 5.98 9.04
N VAL A 140 1.92 6.69 9.65
CA VAL A 140 2.70 7.73 8.98
C VAL A 140 4.18 7.46 9.15
N GLY A 141 4.94 7.63 8.09
CA GLY A 141 6.38 7.44 8.11
C GLY A 141 7.03 7.83 6.79
N PRO A 142 8.36 7.70 6.66
CA PRO A 142 9.04 7.99 5.42
C PRO A 142 8.73 6.91 4.38
N VAL A 143 8.58 7.30 3.10
CA VAL A 143 8.30 6.39 1.97
C VAL A 143 9.31 5.23 1.86
N LEU A 144 10.52 5.40 2.39
CA LEU A 144 11.52 4.33 2.48
C LEU A 144 10.98 3.06 3.18
N VAL A 145 10.16 3.22 4.21
CA VAL A 145 9.64 2.10 5.01
C VAL A 145 8.78 1.13 4.18
N PRO A 146 7.69 1.58 3.52
CA PRO A 146 6.87 0.69 2.69
C PRO A 146 7.68 0.08 1.54
N ILE A 147 8.58 0.84 0.89
CA ILE A 147 9.45 0.32 -0.17
C ILE A 147 10.31 -0.85 0.33
N ILE A 148 10.93 -0.74 1.51
CA ILE A 148 11.75 -1.80 2.08
C ILE A 148 10.89 -3.02 2.41
N ILE A 149 9.78 -2.83 3.14
CA ILE A 149 8.89 -3.93 3.54
C ILE A 149 8.38 -4.66 2.29
N SER A 150 7.87 -3.92 1.31
CA SER A 150 7.35 -4.46 0.05
C SER A 150 8.42 -5.20 -0.75
N SER A 151 9.67 -4.73 -0.75
CA SER A 151 10.79 -5.44 -1.39
C SER A 151 11.05 -6.79 -0.73
N PHE A 152 11.07 -6.86 0.61
CA PHE A 152 11.22 -8.12 1.34
C PHE A 152 10.08 -9.10 1.08
N LEU A 153 8.84 -8.60 1.07
CA LEU A 153 7.64 -9.38 0.78
C LEU A 153 7.70 -9.99 -0.63
N ILE A 154 8.05 -9.19 -1.65
CA ILE A 154 8.19 -9.66 -3.04
C ILE A 154 9.28 -10.73 -3.14
N ILE A 155 10.47 -10.48 -2.60
CA ILE A 155 11.60 -11.41 -2.68
C ILE A 155 11.25 -12.73 -2.00
N GLY A 156 10.68 -12.68 -0.79
CA GLY A 156 10.26 -13.87 -0.04
C GLY A 156 9.18 -14.66 -0.76
N ALA A 157 8.16 -13.99 -1.28
CA ALA A 157 7.08 -14.61 -2.04
C ALA A 157 7.59 -15.28 -3.33
N LEU A 158 8.42 -14.59 -4.11
CA LEU A 158 8.99 -15.14 -5.35
C LEU A 158 9.90 -16.34 -5.05
N ALA A 159 10.77 -16.25 -4.05
CA ALA A 159 11.64 -17.34 -3.65
C ALA A 159 10.83 -18.60 -3.27
N TYR A 160 9.76 -18.42 -2.49
CA TYR A 160 8.84 -19.50 -2.13
C TYR A 160 8.15 -20.12 -3.36
N LEU A 161 7.52 -19.29 -4.20
CA LEU A 161 6.75 -19.74 -5.36
C LEU A 161 7.62 -20.45 -6.42
N ILE A 162 8.84 -19.96 -6.64
CA ILE A 162 9.80 -20.57 -7.57
C ILE A 162 10.27 -21.93 -7.04
N ARG A 163 10.60 -22.03 -5.74
CA ARG A 163 11.00 -23.30 -5.11
C ARG A 163 9.87 -24.32 -5.18
N ARG A 164 8.63 -23.89 -4.95
CA ARG A 164 7.47 -24.77 -5.03
C ARG A 164 7.22 -25.30 -6.43
N ASN A 165 7.42 -24.47 -7.46
CA ASN A 165 7.28 -24.89 -8.87
C ASN A 165 8.28 -25.99 -9.24
N LYS A 166 9.53 -25.91 -8.76
CA LYS A 166 10.56 -26.94 -9.03
C LYS A 166 10.24 -28.28 -8.37
N SER A 167 9.61 -28.26 -7.19
CA SER A 167 9.21 -29.47 -6.45
C SER A 167 7.98 -30.19 -7.03
N SER A 168 7.34 -29.62 -8.06
CA SER A 168 6.19 -30.22 -8.74
C SER A 168 6.57 -30.95 -10.04
N TYR A 169 7.85 -30.97 -10.40
CA TYR A 169 8.47 -31.82 -11.41
C TYR A 169 9.22 -32.96 -10.71
#